data_AF-A0A511DJ03-F1
#
_entry.id   AF-A0A511DJ03-F1
#
_cell.length_a   1.000
_cell.length_b   1.000
_cell.length_c   1.000
_cell.angle_alpha   90.00
_cell.angle_beta   90.00
_cell.angle_gamma   90.00
#
_symmetry.space_group_name_H-M   'P 1'
#
loop_
_entity.id
_entity.type
_entity.pdbx_description
1 polymer ?
#
loop_
_entity_poly.entity_id
_entity_poly.type
_entity_poly.pdbx_seq_one_letter_code
_entity_poly.pdbx_strand_id
1 'polypeptide(L)'
;MGEPNRCSGARPSRYVCAVSHQGRGLTALGRLAVVPAREVWPHEAFDFTPWLLQNVDVLSDLLGMDLVLEVAEHPVGDFSLDLKGYDELTGETVIVENQLAQSDHNHLGQIITYAAGTNPTTIVWITTGFRLEHRAAIDWLNQRTDDNTRVFGVVIRVVRIGTSEPAPNFELVAQPNDWEKQVKKATSTASGPTSAREAQYREFWELVLDRVRAEHPDWTRARTSGTSWVNTATGTSGAVISMAWTRAGLVIQIYFESADADLNSTRFDVLYAQREIFEAALGETPVWDEMDGRKAARIVIPSEFTDLTDKNTWPQMIEWLIQKQNALRSALAVVGGVS
;
A
#
# COMPACT_ATOMS: atom_id res chain seq x y z
N MET A 1 -68.51 -49.69 42.67
CA MET A 1 -67.27 -49.50 43.45
C MET A 1 -66.60 -48.23 42.96
N GLY A 2 -66.49 -47.20 43.81
CA GLY A 2 -65.67 -46.00 43.58
C GLY A 2 -66.38 -44.77 42.99
N GLU A 3 -67.15 -44.05 43.79
CA GLU A 3 -67.37 -42.59 43.69
C GLU A 3 -66.63 -41.93 44.88
N PRO A 4 -66.46 -40.60 45.00
CA PRO A 4 -66.54 -39.51 44.00
C PRO A 4 -65.38 -38.46 44.16
N ASN A 5 -65.26 -37.48 43.26
CA ASN A 5 -65.18 -36.08 43.73
C ASN A 5 -65.44 -35.02 42.65
N ARG A 6 -66.20 -34.03 43.09
CA ARG A 6 -66.80 -32.90 42.37
C ARG A 6 -65.88 -31.67 42.30
N CYS A 7 -66.14 -30.88 41.26
CA CYS A 7 -66.22 -29.40 41.18
C CYS A 7 -65.03 -28.51 41.59
N SER A 8 -64.52 -27.74 40.62
CA SER A 8 -64.66 -26.27 40.48
C SER A 8 -63.53 -25.75 39.56
N GLY A 9 -63.65 -24.75 38.70
CA GLY A 9 -64.74 -23.88 38.28
C GLY A 9 -64.23 -22.97 37.14
N ALA A 10 -65.17 -22.41 36.39
CA ALA A 10 -65.13 -21.12 35.71
C ALA A 10 -64.16 -20.81 34.53
N ARG A 11 -64.79 -20.70 33.34
CA ARG A 11 -64.75 -19.58 32.35
C ARG A 11 -63.70 -19.56 31.22
N PRO A 12 -64.02 -18.90 30.08
CA PRO A 12 -63.72 -19.40 28.74
C PRO A 12 -62.35 -18.97 28.23
N SER A 13 -61.64 -19.90 27.59
CA SER A 13 -60.37 -19.63 26.91
C SER A 13 -60.61 -18.80 25.65
N ARG A 14 -59.96 -17.63 25.61
CA ARG A 14 -59.87 -16.76 24.44
C ARG A 14 -59.20 -17.52 23.29
N TYR A 15 -59.76 -17.38 22.10
CA TYR A 15 -59.08 -17.70 20.85
C TYR A 15 -57.73 -16.98 20.82
N VAL A 16 -56.63 -17.74 20.90
CA VAL A 16 -55.29 -17.24 20.56
C VAL A 16 -55.00 -17.76 19.15
N CYS A 17 -54.99 -16.82 18.22
CA CYS A 17 -54.52 -17.04 16.85
C CYS A 17 -53.06 -17.50 16.94
N ALA A 18 -52.77 -18.71 16.46
CA ALA A 18 -51.41 -19.20 16.34
C ALA A 18 -50.71 -18.40 15.23
N VAL A 19 -49.97 -17.37 15.64
CA VAL A 19 -49.00 -16.71 14.75
C VAL A 19 -47.88 -17.72 14.53
N SER A 20 -47.80 -18.24 13.31
CA SER A 20 -46.65 -19.02 12.85
C SER A 20 -45.43 -18.10 12.83
N HIS A 21 -44.63 -18.13 13.89
CA HIS A 21 -43.26 -17.62 13.82
C HIS A 21 -42.49 -18.55 12.88
N GLN A 22 -42.37 -18.15 11.62
CA GLN A 22 -41.26 -18.63 10.79
C GLN A 22 -39.97 -18.23 11.50
N GLY A 23 -39.32 -19.21 12.12
CA GLY A 23 -38.00 -19.03 12.68
C GLY A 23 -37.08 -18.55 11.56
N ARG A 24 -36.51 -17.35 11.70
CA ARG A 24 -35.33 -16.96 10.93
C ARG A 24 -34.29 -18.04 11.18
N GLY A 25 -33.96 -18.82 10.15
CA GLY A 25 -32.82 -19.73 10.21
C GLY A 25 -31.60 -18.92 10.65
N LEU A 26 -30.92 -19.38 11.70
CA LEU A 26 -29.67 -18.78 12.13
C LEU A 26 -28.69 -18.86 10.96
N THR A 27 -28.16 -17.73 10.52
CA THR A 27 -27.12 -17.68 9.49
C THR A 27 -25.93 -18.53 9.96
N ALA A 28 -25.59 -19.57 9.21
CA ALA A 28 -24.42 -20.38 9.51
C ALA A 28 -23.15 -19.56 9.25
N LEU A 29 -22.29 -19.43 10.27
CA LEU A 29 -21.00 -18.76 10.17
C LEU A 29 -19.88 -19.81 10.17
N GLY A 30 -18.94 -19.66 9.24
CA GLY A 30 -17.73 -20.49 9.21
C GLY A 30 -16.86 -20.24 10.44
N ARG A 31 -16.10 -21.26 10.85
CA ARG A 31 -15.11 -21.14 11.92
C ARG A 31 -13.72 -20.94 11.32
N LEU A 32 -12.98 -19.99 11.88
CA LEU A 32 -11.58 -19.78 11.55
C LEU A 32 -10.74 -20.90 12.16
N ALA A 33 -9.91 -21.53 11.35
CA ALA A 33 -8.93 -22.52 11.76
C ALA A 33 -7.52 -21.99 11.48
N VAL A 34 -6.57 -22.24 12.39
CA VAL A 34 -5.16 -21.92 12.18
C VAL A 34 -4.48 -23.10 11.49
N VAL A 35 -3.75 -22.82 10.43
CA VAL A 35 -2.92 -23.78 9.70
C VAL A 35 -1.45 -23.51 10.05
N PRO A 36 -0.63 -24.53 10.33
CA PRO A 36 0.80 -24.33 10.51
C PRO A 36 1.43 -23.68 9.27
N ALA A 37 2.20 -22.61 9.45
CA ALA A 37 2.77 -21.87 8.32
C ALA A 37 3.64 -22.76 7.41
N ARG A 38 4.35 -23.74 8.00
CA ARG A 38 5.19 -24.70 7.26
C ARG A 38 4.42 -25.72 6.42
N GLU A 39 3.10 -25.85 6.59
CA GLU A 39 2.28 -26.64 5.66
C GLU A 39 2.00 -25.88 4.35
N VAL A 40 2.05 -24.55 4.38
CA VAL A 40 1.89 -23.69 3.19
C VAL A 40 3.25 -23.33 2.58
N TRP A 41 4.23 -23.01 3.43
CA TRP A 41 5.60 -22.68 3.04
C TRP A 41 6.58 -23.64 3.74
N PRO A 42 6.84 -24.83 3.16
CA PRO A 42 7.75 -25.82 3.75
C PRO A 42 9.13 -25.25 4.12
N HIS A 43 9.67 -24.39 3.26
CA HIS A 43 10.97 -23.74 3.39
C HIS A 43 10.83 -22.21 3.38
N GLU A 44 11.51 -21.57 4.32
CA GLU A 44 11.49 -20.11 4.48
C GLU A 44 12.11 -19.40 3.28
N ALA A 45 13.37 -19.69 2.98
CA ALA A 45 14.10 -19.10 1.86
C ALA A 45 13.52 -19.41 0.47
N PHE A 46 12.94 -20.61 0.28
CA PHE A 46 12.50 -21.07 -1.04
C PHE A 46 11.00 -20.91 -1.30
N ASP A 47 10.17 -20.81 -0.26
CA ASP A 47 8.72 -20.69 -0.41
C ASP A 47 8.20 -19.35 0.13
N PHE A 48 8.50 -19.03 1.40
CA PHE A 48 7.94 -17.83 2.04
C PHE A 48 8.59 -16.53 1.56
N THR A 49 9.92 -16.48 1.50
CA THR A 49 10.64 -15.29 1.06
C THR A 49 10.27 -14.88 -0.38
N PRO A 50 10.23 -15.79 -1.38
CA PRO A 50 9.79 -15.44 -2.73
C PRO A 50 8.30 -15.08 -2.80
N TRP A 51 7.45 -15.73 -1.99
CA TRP A 51 6.04 -15.38 -1.90
C TRP A 51 5.86 -13.95 -1.37
N LEU A 52 6.55 -13.59 -0.29
CA LEU A 52 6.45 -12.24 0.29
C LEU A 52 7.01 -11.17 -0.66
N LEU A 53 8.07 -11.46 -1.40
CA LEU A 53 8.59 -10.57 -2.44
C LEU A 53 7.53 -10.21 -3.48
N GLN A 54 6.70 -11.19 -3.88
CA GLN A 54 5.63 -11.00 -4.87
C GLN A 54 4.33 -10.44 -4.29
N ASN A 55 4.14 -10.52 -2.96
CA ASN A 55 2.92 -10.13 -2.26
C ASN A 55 3.25 -9.09 -1.17
N VAL A 56 4.08 -8.10 -1.49
CA VAL A 56 4.49 -7.05 -0.54
C VAL A 56 3.31 -6.21 -0.04
N ASP A 57 2.22 -6.16 -0.82
CA ASP A 57 0.97 -5.45 -0.51
C ASP A 57 0.43 -5.83 0.88
N VAL A 58 0.52 -7.10 1.29
CA VAL A 58 0.06 -7.55 2.61
C VAL A 58 0.83 -6.89 3.76
N LEU A 59 2.12 -6.61 3.57
CA LEU A 59 2.97 -5.96 4.56
C LEU A 59 2.79 -4.43 4.50
N SER A 60 2.64 -3.90 3.29
CA SER A 60 2.30 -2.49 3.06
C SER A 60 1.02 -2.08 3.75
N ASP A 61 -0.06 -2.85 3.58
CA ASP A 61 -1.36 -2.60 4.19
C ASP A 61 -1.27 -2.67 5.72
N LEU A 62 -0.52 -3.65 6.25
CA LEU A 62 -0.34 -3.82 7.68
C LEU A 62 0.38 -2.64 8.32
N LEU A 63 1.48 -2.19 7.69
CA LEU A 63 2.30 -1.11 8.23
C LEU A 63 1.71 0.27 7.91
N GLY A 64 0.90 0.39 6.86
CA GLY A 64 0.44 1.69 6.34
C GLY A 64 1.54 2.43 5.59
N MET A 65 2.34 1.69 4.82
CA MET A 65 3.48 2.20 4.05
C MET A 65 3.43 1.68 2.62
N ASP A 66 3.82 2.48 1.64
CA ASP A 66 3.97 2.04 0.25
C ASP A 66 5.33 1.36 0.10
N LEU A 67 5.41 0.04 0.22
CA LEU A 67 6.68 -0.69 0.19
C LEU A 67 6.90 -1.32 -1.19
N VAL A 68 8.15 -1.37 -1.59
CA VAL A 68 8.63 -2.09 -2.78
C VAL A 68 9.80 -2.96 -2.34
N LEU A 69 9.70 -4.28 -2.54
CA LEU A 69 10.81 -5.22 -2.30
C LEU A 69 11.46 -5.55 -3.64
N GLU A 70 12.78 -5.37 -3.74
CA GLU A 70 13.52 -5.48 -5.00
C GLU A 70 14.33 -6.77 -5.09
N VAL A 71 14.89 -7.21 -3.97
CA VAL A 71 15.87 -8.29 -3.92
C VAL A 71 15.53 -9.24 -2.79
N ALA A 72 15.47 -10.53 -3.11
CA ALA A 72 15.57 -11.59 -2.12
C ALA A 72 17.02 -12.07 -1.97
N GLU A 73 17.37 -12.56 -0.78
CA GLU A 73 18.69 -13.12 -0.48
C GLU A 73 19.84 -12.13 -0.77
N HIS A 74 19.71 -10.90 -0.24
CA HIS A 74 20.69 -9.84 -0.46
C HIS A 74 21.97 -10.10 0.35
N PRO A 75 23.16 -10.16 -0.28
CA PRO A 75 24.39 -10.47 0.42
C PRO A 75 24.83 -9.33 1.34
N VAL A 76 25.14 -9.67 2.59
CA VAL A 76 25.75 -8.79 3.60
C VAL A 76 26.98 -9.50 4.16
N GLY A 77 28.14 -9.24 3.54
CA GLY A 77 29.35 -10.00 3.80
C GLY A 77 29.18 -11.47 3.38
N ASP A 78 29.40 -12.38 4.32
CA ASP A 78 29.23 -13.83 4.10
C ASP A 78 27.79 -14.33 4.38
N PHE A 79 26.88 -13.43 4.78
CA PHE A 79 25.50 -13.74 5.13
C PHE A 79 24.51 -13.18 4.10
N SER A 80 23.26 -13.61 4.19
CA SER A 80 22.18 -13.24 3.28
C SER A 80 21.01 -12.66 4.07
N LEU A 81 20.62 -11.44 3.75
CA LEU A 81 19.40 -10.79 4.24
C LEU A 81 18.23 -11.25 3.37
N ASP A 82 17.13 -11.68 3.99
CA ASP A 82 16.02 -12.30 3.25
C ASP A 82 15.43 -11.39 2.19
N LEU A 83 15.05 -10.15 2.54
CA LEU A 83 14.50 -9.18 1.60
C LEU A 83 15.05 -7.78 1.84
N LYS A 84 15.35 -7.10 0.73
CA LYS A 84 15.71 -5.69 0.71
C LYS A 84 14.86 -4.95 -0.30
N GLY A 85 14.49 -3.74 0.08
CA GLY A 85 13.65 -2.88 -0.73
C GLY A 85 13.64 -1.46 -0.22
N TYR A 86 12.50 -0.79 -0.40
CA TYR A 86 12.33 0.60 -0.04
C TYR A 86 10.87 1.02 0.13
N ASP A 87 10.68 2.14 0.81
CA ASP A 87 9.41 2.87 0.82
C ASP A 87 9.30 3.73 -0.45
N GLU A 88 8.27 3.52 -1.26
CA GLU A 88 8.07 4.13 -2.58
C GLU A 88 7.91 5.66 -2.50
N LEU A 89 7.31 6.16 -1.42
CA LEU A 89 7.04 7.58 -1.21
C LEU A 89 8.32 8.35 -0.84
N THR A 90 9.09 7.79 0.10
CA THR A 90 10.25 8.46 0.70
C THR A 90 11.55 8.06 0.03
N GLY A 91 11.57 6.90 -0.63
CA GLY A 91 12.76 6.29 -1.18
C GLY A 91 13.73 5.78 -0.12
N GLU A 92 13.30 5.60 1.13
CA GLU A 92 14.18 5.10 2.19
C GLU A 92 14.29 3.57 2.17
N THR A 93 15.44 3.05 2.60
CA THR A 93 15.75 1.61 2.57
C THR A 93 14.92 0.84 3.61
N VAL A 94 14.31 -0.25 3.15
CA VAL A 94 13.55 -1.21 3.95
C VAL A 94 14.28 -2.56 3.91
N ILE A 95 14.41 -3.21 5.06
CA ILE A 95 14.87 -4.60 5.14
C ILE A 95 13.83 -5.46 5.87
N VAL A 96 13.71 -6.71 5.46
CA VAL A 96 12.82 -7.69 6.09
C VAL A 96 13.61 -8.96 6.38
N GLU A 97 13.52 -9.44 7.62
CA GLU A 97 14.02 -10.74 8.06
C GLU A 97 12.82 -11.64 8.39
N ASN A 98 12.77 -12.81 7.77
CA ASN A 98 11.71 -13.80 7.91
C ASN A 98 12.13 -14.91 8.86
N GLN A 99 11.16 -15.43 9.62
CA GLN A 99 11.38 -16.56 10.52
C GLN A 99 10.08 -17.37 10.70
N LEU A 100 9.91 -18.46 9.95
CA LEU A 100 8.83 -19.44 10.11
C LEU A 100 9.03 -20.36 11.33
N ALA A 101 9.41 -19.75 12.46
CA ALA A 101 9.58 -20.35 13.77
C ALA A 101 9.33 -19.29 14.86
N GLN A 102 9.40 -19.68 16.13
CA GLN A 102 9.36 -18.73 17.24
C GLN A 102 10.67 -17.93 17.27
N SER A 103 10.60 -16.64 17.58
CA SER A 103 11.76 -15.76 17.56
C SER A 103 12.94 -16.28 18.40
N ASP A 104 14.15 -16.10 17.88
CA ASP A 104 15.41 -16.52 18.52
C ASP A 104 16.49 -15.42 18.51
N HIS A 105 17.58 -15.66 19.24
CA HIS A 105 18.71 -14.73 19.32
C HIS A 105 19.53 -14.67 18.03
N ASN A 106 19.48 -15.71 17.19
CA ASN A 106 20.24 -15.76 15.94
C ASN A 106 19.71 -14.70 14.97
N HIS A 107 18.40 -14.71 14.71
CA HIS A 107 17.74 -13.76 13.82
C HIS A 107 17.82 -12.34 14.39
N LEU A 108 17.68 -12.16 15.71
CA LEU A 108 17.90 -10.84 16.31
C LEU A 108 19.31 -10.30 16.05
N GLY A 109 20.34 -11.14 16.18
CA GLY A 109 21.73 -10.78 15.86
C GLY A 109 21.95 -10.48 14.39
N GLN A 110 21.36 -11.28 13.49
CA GLN A 110 21.36 -11.07 12.05
C GLN A 110 20.74 -9.72 11.69
N ILE A 111 19.54 -9.41 12.20
CA ILE A 111 18.84 -8.13 11.97
C ILE A 111 19.73 -6.93 12.32
N ILE A 112 20.38 -6.97 13.48
CA ILE A 112 21.28 -5.87 13.92
C ILE A 112 22.48 -5.77 12.97
N THR A 113 23.05 -6.89 12.56
CA THR A 113 24.21 -6.95 11.64
C THR A 113 23.83 -6.44 10.24
N TYR A 114 22.67 -6.85 9.73
CA TYR A 114 22.16 -6.41 8.44
C TYR A 114 21.82 -4.92 8.46
N ALA A 115 21.16 -4.44 9.51
CA ALA A 115 20.91 -3.01 9.67
C ALA A 115 22.19 -2.19 9.64
N ALA A 116 23.26 -2.64 10.32
CA ALA A 116 24.56 -1.98 10.27
C ALA A 116 25.21 -2.00 8.88
N GLY A 117 24.97 -3.06 8.09
CA GLY A 117 25.52 -3.22 6.74
C GLY A 117 24.73 -2.49 5.63
N THR A 118 23.43 -2.27 5.82
CA THR A 118 22.54 -1.72 4.79
C THR A 118 21.96 -0.34 5.12
N ASN A 119 22.16 0.16 6.34
CA ASN A 119 21.66 1.45 6.83
C ASN A 119 20.17 1.71 6.50
N PRO A 120 19.25 0.82 6.91
CA PRO A 120 17.82 0.97 6.65
C PRO A 120 17.18 2.01 7.57
N THR A 121 16.10 2.63 7.11
CA THR A 121 15.20 3.41 8.00
C THR A 121 14.09 2.53 8.53
N THR A 122 13.74 1.45 7.82
CA THR A 122 12.68 0.53 8.22
C THR A 122 13.19 -0.90 8.26
N ILE A 123 13.01 -1.55 9.40
CA ILE A 123 13.42 -2.92 9.67
C ILE A 123 12.18 -3.71 10.07
N VAL A 124 11.90 -4.81 9.39
CA VAL A 124 10.75 -5.66 9.69
C VAL A 124 11.23 -7.06 10.04
N TRP A 125 10.88 -7.55 11.23
CA TRP A 125 11.12 -8.93 11.62
C TRP A 125 9.81 -9.69 11.66
N ILE A 126 9.66 -10.68 10.78
CA ILE A 126 8.45 -11.49 10.63
C ILE A 126 8.69 -12.85 11.27
N THR A 127 7.86 -13.24 12.25
CA THR A 127 8.01 -14.55 12.92
C THR A 127 6.67 -15.26 13.11
N THR A 128 6.64 -16.56 13.42
CA THR A 128 5.38 -17.22 13.84
C THR A 128 4.95 -16.86 15.27
N GLY A 129 5.81 -16.19 16.03
CA GLY A 129 5.54 -15.72 17.38
C GLY A 129 6.79 -15.17 18.06
N PHE A 130 6.63 -14.05 18.77
CA PHE A 130 7.72 -13.44 19.52
C PHE A 130 7.82 -13.99 20.95
N ARG A 131 9.04 -14.30 21.40
CA ARG A 131 9.37 -14.33 22.82
C ARG A 131 9.28 -12.93 23.42
N LEU A 132 8.94 -12.84 24.70
CA LEU A 132 8.78 -11.56 25.39
C LEU A 132 10.06 -10.73 25.37
N GLU A 133 11.22 -11.40 25.48
CA GLU A 133 12.54 -10.79 25.49
C GLU A 133 12.89 -10.18 24.14
N HIS A 134 12.58 -10.85 23.03
CA HIS A 134 12.82 -10.33 21.69
C HIS A 134 11.87 -9.19 21.34
N ARG A 135 10.62 -9.28 21.80
CA ARG A 135 9.71 -8.15 21.71
C ARG A 135 10.26 -6.94 22.48
N ALA A 136 10.66 -7.13 23.73
CA ALA A 136 11.25 -6.07 24.54
C ALA A 136 12.54 -5.50 23.91
N ALA A 137 13.32 -6.33 23.21
CA ALA A 137 14.48 -5.86 22.45
C ALA A 137 14.10 -4.94 21.28
N ILE A 138 13.04 -5.27 20.51
CA ILE A 138 12.52 -4.37 19.47
C ILE A 138 12.05 -3.05 20.09
N ASP A 139 11.29 -3.11 21.19
CA ASP A 139 10.82 -1.90 21.88
C ASP A 139 11.99 -1.06 22.40
N TRP A 140 13.05 -1.70 22.90
CA TRP A 140 14.28 -1.03 23.34
C TRP A 140 15.04 -0.40 22.17
N LEU A 141 15.13 -1.07 21.03
CA LEU A 141 15.74 -0.51 19.80
C LEU A 141 15.01 0.76 19.38
N ASN A 142 13.68 0.72 19.27
CA ASN A 142 12.86 1.87 18.91
C ASN A 142 12.97 3.06 19.90
N GLN A 143 13.43 2.82 21.14
CA GLN A 143 13.68 3.88 22.13
C GLN A 143 15.10 4.44 22.09
N ARG A 144 16.04 3.75 21.43
CA ARG A 144 17.47 4.04 21.47
C ARG A 144 18.07 4.39 20.11
N THR A 145 17.38 4.10 19.03
CA THR A 145 17.71 4.59 17.69
C THR A 145 17.16 5.99 17.47
N ASP A 146 17.54 6.61 16.35
CA ASP A 146 16.99 7.91 15.94
C ASP A 146 15.52 7.80 15.49
N ASP A 147 14.87 8.96 15.32
CA ASP A 147 13.47 9.06 14.89
C ASP A 147 13.21 8.54 13.47
N ASN A 148 14.27 8.31 12.68
CA ASN A 148 14.18 7.81 11.32
C ASN A 148 14.26 6.28 11.25
N THR A 149 14.86 5.63 12.26
CA THR A 149 15.01 4.18 12.31
C THR A 149 13.84 3.55 13.04
N ARG A 150 13.14 2.65 12.35
CA ARG A 150 11.91 2.01 12.82
C ARG A 150 12.07 0.51 12.74
N VAL A 151 11.85 -0.17 13.86
CA VAL A 151 11.87 -1.63 13.95
C VAL A 151 10.47 -2.14 14.22
N PHE A 152 9.98 -3.00 13.34
CA PHE A 152 8.68 -3.63 13.42
C PHE A 152 8.83 -5.12 13.71
N GLY A 153 7.98 -5.61 14.60
CA GLY A 153 7.84 -7.04 14.89
C GLY A 153 6.47 -7.50 14.42
N VAL A 154 6.45 -8.43 13.48
CA VAL A 154 5.22 -8.90 12.84
C VAL A 154 5.08 -10.40 13.08
N VAL A 155 3.90 -10.83 13.52
CA VAL A 155 3.57 -12.25 13.64
C VAL A 155 2.81 -12.70 12.40
N ILE A 156 3.31 -13.73 11.72
CA ILE A 156 2.60 -14.40 10.62
C ILE A 156 1.89 -15.65 11.13
N ARG A 157 0.59 -15.74 10.81
CA ARG A 157 -0.22 -16.96 10.93
C ARG A 157 -0.82 -17.30 9.58
N VAL A 158 -1.16 -18.56 9.39
CA VAL A 158 -2.01 -18.97 8.27
C VAL A 158 -3.37 -19.36 8.83
N VAL A 159 -4.43 -18.86 8.22
CA VAL A 159 -5.81 -19.13 8.64
C VAL A 159 -6.64 -19.67 7.48
N ARG A 160 -7.68 -20.43 7.78
CA ARG A 160 -8.63 -20.97 6.80
C ARG A 160 -10.04 -20.94 7.36
N ILE A 161 -11.04 -20.68 6.51
CA ILE A 161 -12.46 -20.81 6.88
C ILE A 161 -13.08 -21.89 6.01
N GLY A 162 -13.55 -22.97 6.64
CA GLY A 162 -14.12 -24.11 5.91
C GLY A 162 -13.10 -24.74 4.96
N THR A 163 -13.43 -24.77 3.67
CA THR A 163 -12.58 -25.32 2.58
C THR A 163 -11.96 -24.23 1.71
N SER A 164 -11.86 -22.98 2.21
CA SER A 164 -11.19 -21.91 1.47
C SER A 164 -9.70 -22.21 1.28
N GLU A 165 -9.08 -21.50 0.36
CA GLU A 165 -7.62 -21.41 0.33
C GLU A 165 -7.09 -20.88 1.70
N PRO A 166 -5.91 -21.33 2.15
CA PRO A 166 -5.24 -20.72 3.29
C PRO A 166 -4.94 -19.25 3.01
N ALA A 167 -5.22 -18.39 3.98
CA ALA A 167 -4.92 -16.97 3.91
C ALA A 167 -3.78 -16.62 4.89
N PRO A 168 -2.80 -15.80 4.47
CA PRO A 168 -1.86 -15.20 5.40
C PRO A 168 -2.60 -14.22 6.30
N ASN A 169 -2.26 -14.23 7.59
CA ASN A 169 -2.78 -13.28 8.56
C ASN A 169 -1.60 -12.71 9.35
N PHE A 170 -1.21 -11.50 8.99
CA PHE A 170 -0.13 -10.78 9.66
C PHE A 170 -0.70 -9.94 10.81
N GLU A 171 0.00 -9.96 11.93
CA GLU A 171 -0.35 -9.20 13.12
C GLU A 171 0.85 -8.34 13.51
N LEU A 172 0.67 -7.02 13.53
CA LEU A 172 1.69 -6.12 14.01
C LEU A 172 1.73 -6.22 15.53
N VAL A 173 2.77 -6.86 16.04
CA VAL A 173 2.96 -6.93 17.48
C VAL A 173 3.78 -5.73 17.92
N ALA A 174 4.96 -5.49 17.35
CA ALA A 174 5.90 -4.45 17.76
C ALA A 174 6.03 -3.34 16.73
N GLN A 175 6.05 -2.09 17.20
CA GLN A 175 6.13 -0.89 16.38
C GLN A 175 6.74 0.27 17.18
N PRO A 176 7.23 1.32 16.52
CA PRO A 176 7.61 2.57 17.20
C PRO A 176 6.45 3.18 18.00
N ASN A 177 6.75 3.79 19.16
CA ASN A 177 5.74 4.24 20.14
C ASN A 177 4.67 5.20 19.59
N ASP A 178 5.01 6.01 18.58
CA ASP A 178 4.08 6.94 17.95
C ASP A 178 3.57 6.48 16.58
N TRP A 179 3.86 5.23 16.17
CA TRP A 179 3.52 4.73 14.84
C TRP A 179 2.03 4.76 14.56
N GLU A 180 1.16 4.25 15.43
CA GLU A 180 -0.29 4.33 15.21
C GLU A 180 -0.81 5.77 15.09
N LYS A 181 -0.21 6.71 15.82
CA LYS A 181 -0.55 8.14 15.70
C LYS A 181 0.00 8.70 14.40
N GLN A 182 1.19 8.29 13.98
CA GLN A 182 1.83 8.69 12.72
C GLN A 182 1.13 8.10 11.51
N VAL A 183 0.65 6.84 11.54
CA VAL A 183 -0.14 6.21 10.48
C VAL A 183 -1.52 6.85 10.41
N LYS A 184 -2.19 7.04 11.56
CA LYS A 184 -3.46 7.79 11.61
C LYS A 184 -3.26 9.22 11.13
N LYS A 185 -2.13 9.87 11.46
CA LYS A 185 -1.77 11.20 10.98
C LYS A 185 -1.30 11.17 9.53
N ALA A 186 -0.69 10.13 9.00
CA ALA A 186 -0.37 10.00 7.57
C ALA A 186 -1.64 9.79 6.74
N THR A 187 -2.61 9.04 7.29
CA THR A 187 -3.95 8.86 6.71
C THR A 187 -4.94 10.00 7.01
N SER A 188 -4.65 10.91 7.96
CA SER A 188 -5.54 12.04 8.30
C SER A 188 -4.96 13.45 8.20
N THR A 189 -3.63 13.65 8.16
CA THR A 189 -2.87 14.90 7.89
C THR A 189 -1.36 14.74 8.19
N ALA A 190 -0.55 14.49 7.15
CA ALA A 190 0.92 14.56 7.11
C ALA A 190 1.61 15.37 8.25
N SER A 191 2.60 14.81 8.97
CA SER A 191 3.86 15.53 9.31
C SER A 191 4.86 14.80 10.24
N GLY A 192 6.12 14.73 9.75
CA GLY A 192 7.42 14.73 10.43
C GLY A 192 8.31 13.52 10.09
N PRO A 193 9.67 13.56 10.01
CA PRO A 193 10.63 14.59 9.51
C PRO A 193 10.63 14.73 7.97
N THR A 194 9.67 14.05 7.36
CA THR A 194 8.98 14.40 6.11
C THR A 194 8.69 15.90 5.98
N SER A 195 8.64 16.71 7.05
CA SER A 195 8.25 18.12 7.00
C SER A 195 9.13 19.01 6.11
N ALA A 196 10.45 18.77 6.00
CA ALA A 196 11.32 19.58 5.14
C ALA A 196 11.14 19.23 3.66
N ARG A 197 11.05 17.93 3.34
CA ARG A 197 10.79 17.44 1.98
C ARG A 197 9.34 17.72 1.55
N GLU A 198 8.37 17.54 2.45
CA GLU A 198 6.97 17.95 2.29
C GLU A 198 6.85 19.46 2.10
N ALA A 199 7.62 20.27 2.82
CA ALA A 199 7.67 21.71 2.61
C ALA A 199 8.23 22.05 1.22
N GLN A 200 9.29 21.36 0.78
CA GLN A 200 9.83 21.52 -0.59
C GLN A 200 8.81 21.10 -1.65
N TYR A 201 8.16 19.94 -1.49
CA TYR A 201 7.08 19.52 -2.39
C TYR A 201 5.93 20.51 -2.38
N ARG A 202 5.50 20.97 -1.21
CA ARG A 202 4.44 21.98 -1.09
C ARG A 202 4.82 23.24 -1.83
N GLU A 203 6.01 23.79 -1.60
CA GLU A 203 6.47 25.01 -2.24
C GLU A 203 6.56 24.86 -3.77
N PHE A 204 7.17 23.78 -4.26
CA PHE A 204 7.28 23.51 -5.69
C PHE A 204 5.90 23.30 -6.34
N TRP A 205 5.05 22.46 -5.74
CA TRP A 205 3.72 22.19 -6.28
C TRP A 205 2.79 23.39 -6.19
N GLU A 206 2.96 24.27 -5.21
CA GLU A 206 2.19 25.52 -5.14
C GLU A 206 2.49 26.41 -6.34
N LEU A 207 3.77 26.53 -6.75
CA LEU A 207 4.16 27.25 -7.96
C LEU A 207 3.62 26.59 -9.24
N VAL A 208 3.70 25.26 -9.35
CA VAL A 208 3.13 24.51 -10.49
C VAL A 208 1.62 24.74 -10.55
N LEU A 209 0.91 24.59 -9.43
CA LEU A 209 -0.55 24.74 -9.40
C LEU A 209 -0.99 26.20 -9.60
N ASP A 210 -0.21 27.18 -9.16
CA ASP A 210 -0.45 28.60 -9.48
C ASP A 210 -0.37 28.83 -11.00
N ARG A 211 0.66 28.28 -11.65
CA ARG A 211 0.81 28.36 -13.11
C ARG A 211 -0.35 27.66 -13.83
N VAL A 212 -0.70 26.43 -13.43
CA VAL A 212 -1.83 25.67 -13.97
C VAL A 212 -3.13 26.45 -13.81
N ARG A 213 -3.42 27.04 -12.63
CA ARG A 213 -4.66 27.80 -12.41
C ARG A 213 -4.71 29.09 -13.23
N ALA A 214 -3.57 29.73 -13.46
CA ALA A 214 -3.51 30.95 -14.26
C ALA A 214 -3.74 30.69 -15.76
N GLU A 215 -3.24 29.58 -16.30
CA GLU A 215 -3.31 29.28 -17.74
C GLU A 215 -4.45 28.33 -18.11
N HIS A 216 -4.80 27.42 -17.20
CA HIS A 216 -5.71 26.30 -17.43
C HIS A 216 -6.61 26.04 -16.20
N PRO A 217 -7.50 26.99 -15.84
CA PRO A 217 -8.32 26.92 -14.62
C PRO A 217 -9.27 25.71 -14.54
N ASP A 218 -9.55 25.05 -15.68
CA ASP A 218 -10.44 23.89 -15.76
C ASP A 218 -9.74 22.55 -15.47
N TRP A 219 -8.41 22.52 -15.39
CA TRP A 219 -7.66 21.26 -15.20
C TRP A 219 -7.69 20.75 -13.77
N THR A 220 -7.69 21.66 -12.79
CA THR A 220 -7.71 21.29 -11.38
C THR A 220 -8.17 22.45 -10.49
N ARG A 221 -8.85 22.12 -9.39
CA ARG A 221 -9.09 23.01 -8.26
C ARG A 221 -8.34 22.57 -7.00
N ALA A 222 -7.48 21.55 -7.13
CA ALA A 222 -6.77 20.96 -6.02
C ALA A 222 -5.78 21.96 -5.40
N ARG A 223 -5.54 21.76 -4.11
CA ARG A 223 -4.44 22.40 -3.37
C ARG A 223 -3.45 21.31 -2.98
N THR A 224 -2.17 21.67 -2.92
CA THR A 224 -1.12 20.75 -2.49
C THR A 224 -1.15 20.55 -0.97
N SER A 225 -0.80 19.36 -0.51
CA SER A 225 -0.71 18.98 0.91
C SER A 225 0.71 18.61 1.36
N GLY A 226 1.70 18.65 0.45
CA GLY A 226 3.10 18.25 0.72
C GLY A 226 3.47 16.85 0.23
N THR A 227 2.59 16.17 -0.51
CA THR A 227 2.87 14.89 -1.17
C THR A 227 3.88 15.04 -2.31
N SER A 228 4.55 13.94 -2.68
CA SER A 228 5.49 13.93 -3.82
C SER A 228 4.82 14.04 -5.19
N TRP A 229 3.49 14.06 -5.27
CA TRP A 229 2.72 14.23 -6.50
C TRP A 229 1.57 15.23 -6.36
N VAL A 230 1.10 15.71 -7.50
CA VAL A 230 -0.17 16.41 -7.68
C VAL A 230 -0.88 15.94 -8.95
N ASN A 231 -2.20 15.78 -8.86
CA ASN A 231 -3.02 15.26 -9.95
C ASN A 231 -3.89 16.36 -10.57
N THR A 232 -4.09 16.24 -11.89
CA THR A 232 -5.10 17.00 -12.63
C THR A 232 -6.05 16.04 -13.34
N ALA A 233 -7.28 16.48 -13.59
CA ALA A 233 -8.29 15.61 -14.16
C ALA A 233 -8.02 15.34 -15.64
N THR A 234 -8.16 14.07 -16.07
CA THR A 234 -8.26 13.73 -17.51
C THR A 234 -9.64 14.07 -18.07
N GLY A 235 -10.65 14.16 -17.21
CA GLY A 235 -12.07 14.19 -17.58
C GLY A 235 -12.78 12.85 -17.36
N THR A 236 -12.02 11.76 -17.15
CA THR A 236 -12.55 10.41 -16.89
C THR A 236 -12.32 10.01 -15.44
N SER A 237 -13.38 9.53 -14.77
CA SER A 237 -13.27 9.06 -13.37
C SER A 237 -12.37 7.82 -13.28
N GLY A 238 -11.45 7.82 -12.32
CA GLY A 238 -10.45 6.75 -12.13
C GLY A 238 -9.26 6.83 -13.10
N ALA A 239 -9.07 7.96 -13.80
CA ALA A 239 -7.87 8.23 -14.60
C ALA A 239 -7.44 9.69 -14.43
N VAL A 240 -6.17 9.92 -14.12
CA VAL A 240 -5.63 11.27 -13.85
C VAL A 240 -4.35 11.52 -14.63
N ILE A 241 -4.04 12.80 -14.87
CA ILE A 241 -2.68 13.20 -15.24
C ILE A 241 -1.97 13.57 -13.94
N SER A 242 -1.06 12.70 -13.52
CA SER A 242 -0.27 12.85 -12.30
C SER A 242 1.10 13.44 -12.64
N MET A 243 1.48 14.50 -11.92
CA MET A 243 2.83 15.07 -11.94
C MET A 243 3.48 14.65 -10.63
N ALA A 244 4.61 13.95 -10.68
CA ALA A 244 5.15 13.27 -9.52
C ALA A 244 6.69 13.32 -9.46
N TRP A 245 7.22 13.37 -8.26
CA TRP A 245 8.62 13.11 -7.97
C TRP A 245 8.79 11.63 -7.61
N THR A 246 9.63 10.94 -8.37
CA THR A 246 10.07 9.57 -8.13
C THR A 246 11.54 9.55 -7.72
N ARG A 247 12.07 8.39 -7.35
CA ARG A 247 13.52 8.20 -7.15
C ARG A 247 14.37 8.54 -8.38
N ALA A 248 13.81 8.32 -9.58
CA ALA A 248 14.50 8.61 -10.83
C ALA A 248 14.44 10.09 -11.23
N GLY A 249 13.60 10.89 -10.57
CA GLY A 249 13.38 12.30 -10.87
C GLY A 249 11.91 12.65 -11.09
N LEU A 250 11.69 13.86 -11.61
CA LEU A 250 10.37 14.39 -11.93
C LEU A 250 9.80 13.66 -13.15
N VAL A 251 8.54 13.25 -13.04
CA VAL A 251 7.79 12.59 -14.12
C VAL A 251 6.42 13.23 -14.27
N ILE A 252 5.82 13.02 -15.44
CA ILE A 252 4.40 13.22 -15.66
C ILE A 252 3.82 11.95 -16.27
N GLN A 253 2.64 11.55 -15.82
CA GLN A 253 2.07 10.26 -16.20
C GLN A 253 0.56 10.32 -16.32
N ILE A 254 0.00 9.51 -17.22
CA ILE A 254 -1.39 9.10 -17.13
C ILE A 254 -1.43 7.95 -16.14
N TYR A 255 -2.23 8.07 -15.09
CA TYR A 255 -2.33 7.09 -14.01
C TYR A 255 -3.77 6.59 -13.89
N PHE A 256 -3.94 5.27 -13.99
CA PHE A 256 -5.22 4.60 -13.85
C PHE A 256 -5.40 4.15 -12.40
N GLU A 257 -6.29 4.82 -11.68
CA GLU A 257 -6.47 4.69 -10.21
C GLU A 257 -7.89 4.28 -9.82
N SER A 258 -8.62 3.61 -10.70
CA SER A 258 -9.90 3.00 -10.31
C SER A 258 -9.68 1.97 -9.19
N ALA A 259 -10.66 1.84 -8.29
CA ALA A 259 -10.68 0.75 -7.31
C ALA A 259 -10.85 -0.63 -7.96
N ASP A 260 -11.36 -0.64 -9.20
CA ASP A 260 -11.51 -1.83 -10.05
C ASP A 260 -10.26 -1.99 -10.93
N ALA A 261 -9.49 -3.04 -10.66
CA ALA A 261 -8.24 -3.34 -11.36
C ALA A 261 -8.48 -3.72 -12.82
N ASP A 262 -9.53 -4.50 -13.11
CA ASP A 262 -9.86 -4.93 -14.47
C ASP A 262 -10.20 -3.73 -15.35
N LEU A 263 -10.85 -2.70 -14.78
CA LEU A 263 -11.12 -1.45 -15.48
C LEU A 263 -9.83 -0.68 -15.80
N ASN A 264 -8.85 -0.66 -14.90
CA ASN A 264 -7.57 0.01 -15.14
C ASN A 264 -6.80 -0.69 -16.27
N SER A 265 -6.69 -2.02 -16.23
CA SER A 265 -6.06 -2.81 -17.29
C SER A 265 -6.78 -2.63 -18.63
N THR A 266 -8.11 -2.70 -18.65
CA THR A 266 -8.90 -2.50 -19.89
C THR A 266 -8.63 -1.13 -20.53
N ARG A 267 -8.60 -0.06 -19.72
CA ARG A 267 -8.33 1.30 -20.23
C ARG A 267 -6.91 1.44 -20.74
N PHE A 268 -5.95 0.83 -20.05
CA PHE A 268 -4.57 0.76 -20.51
C PHE A 268 -4.48 0.06 -21.87
N ASP A 269 -5.09 -1.12 -22.01
CA ASP A 269 -5.09 -1.91 -23.25
C ASP A 269 -5.73 -1.16 -24.42
N VAL A 270 -6.85 -0.48 -24.19
CA VAL A 270 -7.54 0.33 -25.20
C VAL A 270 -6.64 1.45 -25.70
N LEU A 271 -5.90 2.11 -24.80
CA LEU A 271 -4.99 3.19 -25.15
C LEU A 271 -3.72 2.63 -25.83
N TYR A 272 -3.23 1.48 -25.36
CA TYR A 272 -2.07 0.77 -25.91
C TYR A 272 -2.33 0.27 -27.34
N ALA A 273 -3.55 -0.19 -27.63
CA ALA A 273 -3.97 -0.55 -28.99
C ALA A 273 -3.90 0.63 -29.97
N GLN A 274 -3.94 1.87 -29.46
CA GLN A 274 -3.79 3.10 -30.23
C GLN A 274 -2.42 3.77 -30.04
N ARG A 275 -1.43 3.05 -29.47
CA ARG A 275 -0.13 3.63 -29.09
C ARG A 275 0.55 4.41 -30.20
N GLU A 276 0.49 3.92 -31.45
CA GLU A 276 1.19 4.58 -32.57
C GLU A 276 0.58 5.95 -32.89
N ILE A 277 -0.75 6.06 -32.81
CA ILE A 277 -1.48 7.31 -33.00
C ILE A 277 -1.23 8.24 -31.82
N PHE A 278 -1.27 7.69 -30.60
CA PHE A 278 -1.02 8.43 -29.37
C PHE A 278 0.39 9.03 -29.33
N GLU A 279 1.42 8.22 -29.59
CA GLU A 279 2.83 8.63 -29.60
C GLU A 279 3.12 9.63 -30.71
N ALA A 280 2.53 9.45 -31.90
CA ALA A 280 2.64 10.43 -32.98
C ALA A 280 2.03 11.78 -32.61
N ALA A 281 0.90 11.79 -31.89
CA ALA A 281 0.26 13.01 -31.41
C ALA A 281 1.01 13.64 -30.23
N LEU A 282 1.62 12.83 -29.37
CA LEU A 282 2.43 13.26 -28.24
C LEU A 282 3.78 13.84 -28.71
N GLY A 283 4.33 13.30 -29.80
CA GLY A 283 5.63 13.69 -30.35
C GLY A 283 6.83 13.00 -29.68
N GLU A 284 6.58 12.01 -28.82
CA GLU A 284 7.59 11.18 -28.15
C GLU A 284 7.02 9.81 -27.76
N THR A 285 7.90 8.89 -27.34
CA THR A 285 7.52 7.55 -26.89
C THR A 285 7.57 7.51 -25.35
N PRO A 286 6.42 7.43 -24.65
CA PRO A 286 6.39 7.28 -23.21
C PRO A 286 6.67 5.81 -22.81
N VAL A 287 6.89 5.60 -21.52
CA VAL A 287 6.99 4.26 -20.93
C VAL A 287 5.58 3.75 -20.61
N TRP A 288 5.20 2.65 -21.23
CA TRP A 288 3.94 1.95 -20.97
C TRP A 288 4.18 0.88 -19.89
N ASP A 289 3.56 1.03 -18.73
CA ASP A 289 3.79 0.21 -17.54
C ASP A 289 2.45 -0.27 -16.98
N GLU A 290 2.14 -1.56 -17.19
CA GLU A 290 0.95 -2.23 -16.67
C GLU A 290 0.99 -2.39 -15.13
N MET A 291 2.15 -2.17 -14.51
CA MET A 291 2.40 -2.35 -13.09
C MET A 291 2.00 -3.76 -12.61
N ASP A 292 2.56 -4.79 -13.25
CA ASP A 292 2.29 -6.20 -12.95
C ASP A 292 2.23 -6.48 -11.44
N GLY A 293 1.15 -7.12 -11.00
CA GLY A 293 0.89 -7.42 -9.59
C GLY A 293 0.23 -6.27 -8.79
N ARG A 294 0.00 -5.10 -9.40
CA ARG A 294 -0.74 -3.98 -8.79
C ARG A 294 -2.10 -3.80 -9.47
N LYS A 295 -3.00 -3.07 -8.79
CA LYS A 295 -4.33 -2.73 -9.33
C LYS A 295 -4.31 -1.56 -10.33
N ALA A 296 -3.24 -0.79 -10.34
CA ALA A 296 -3.10 0.40 -11.17
C ALA A 296 -2.33 0.07 -12.45
N ALA A 297 -2.37 0.97 -13.43
CA ALA A 297 -1.50 0.97 -14.59
C ALA A 297 -1.13 2.42 -14.92
N ARG A 298 -0.06 2.63 -15.70
CA ARG A 298 0.41 3.99 -16.01
C ARG A 298 1.16 4.12 -17.33
N ILE A 299 1.14 5.34 -17.86
CA ILE A 299 1.92 5.75 -19.03
C ILE A 299 2.77 6.93 -18.60
N VAL A 300 4.10 6.76 -18.58
CA VAL A 300 5.03 7.66 -17.90
C VAL A 300 5.94 8.37 -18.89
N ILE A 301 6.08 9.68 -18.72
CA ILE A 301 7.10 10.49 -19.40
C ILE A 301 8.10 10.94 -18.33
N PRO A 302 9.32 10.36 -18.28
CA PRO A 302 10.36 10.82 -17.39
C PRO A 302 10.95 12.14 -17.88
N SER A 303 11.35 13.00 -16.94
CA SER A 303 12.18 14.18 -17.25
C SER A 303 13.66 13.91 -16.98
N GLU A 304 14.50 14.86 -17.37
CA GLU A 304 15.91 14.90 -16.97
C GLU A 304 16.14 15.49 -15.56
N PHE A 305 15.09 16.03 -14.93
CA PHE A 305 15.20 16.74 -13.66
C PHE A 305 15.20 15.76 -12.48
N THR A 306 16.33 15.62 -11.80
CA THR A 306 16.51 14.67 -10.70
C THR A 306 16.64 15.31 -9.31
N ASP A 307 16.80 16.63 -9.23
CA ASP A 307 17.06 17.33 -7.97
C ASP A 307 16.04 18.45 -7.71
N LEU A 308 15.11 18.19 -6.79
CA LEU A 308 14.13 19.18 -6.32
C LEU A 308 14.77 20.30 -5.47
N THR A 309 15.97 20.09 -4.91
CA THR A 309 16.59 21.04 -3.98
C THR A 309 17.21 22.24 -4.69
N ASP A 310 17.56 22.12 -5.97
CA ASP A 310 18.05 23.22 -6.79
C ASP A 310 16.89 24.09 -7.33
N LYS A 311 16.53 25.12 -6.56
CA LYS A 311 15.47 26.07 -6.92
C LYS A 311 15.74 26.86 -8.21
N ASN A 312 16.97 26.89 -8.73
CA ASN A 312 17.27 27.61 -9.97
C ASN A 312 16.69 26.91 -11.21
N THR A 313 16.47 25.59 -11.12
CA THR A 313 15.92 24.78 -12.22
C THR A 313 14.39 24.72 -12.19
N TRP A 314 13.75 25.18 -11.11
CA TRP A 314 12.30 25.11 -10.95
C TRP A 314 11.52 25.79 -12.08
N PRO A 315 11.89 26.97 -12.62
CA PRO A 315 11.17 27.55 -13.75
C PRO A 315 11.16 26.63 -14.98
N GLN A 316 12.25 25.90 -15.22
CA GLN A 316 12.37 24.96 -16.36
C GLN A 316 11.54 23.71 -16.11
N MET A 317 11.54 23.18 -14.88
CA MET A 317 10.70 22.06 -14.48
C MET A 317 9.20 22.38 -14.64
N ILE A 318 8.77 23.56 -14.17
CA ILE A 318 7.38 24.01 -14.25
C ILE A 318 6.97 24.15 -15.72
N GLU A 319 7.79 24.81 -16.55
CA GLU A 319 7.54 24.95 -17.98
C GLU A 319 7.41 23.58 -18.66
N TRP A 320 8.34 22.66 -18.38
CA TRP A 320 8.30 21.29 -18.89
C TRP A 320 7.01 20.57 -18.50
N LEU A 321 6.57 20.66 -17.24
CA LEU A 321 5.32 20.05 -16.78
C LEU A 321 4.10 20.58 -17.53
N ILE A 322 4.01 21.90 -17.72
CA ILE A 322 2.89 22.52 -18.46
C ILE A 322 2.89 22.08 -19.93
N GLN A 323 4.06 22.05 -20.57
CA GLN A 323 4.20 21.59 -21.95
C GLN A 323 3.75 20.14 -22.12
N LYS A 324 4.23 19.25 -21.24
CA LYS A 324 3.86 17.82 -21.29
C LYS A 324 2.40 17.58 -20.95
N GLN A 325 1.83 18.37 -20.04
CA GLN A 325 0.41 18.27 -19.71
C GLN A 325 -0.47 18.67 -20.91
N ASN A 326 -0.10 19.71 -21.64
CA ASN A 326 -0.76 20.09 -22.91
C ASN A 326 -0.61 18.98 -23.98
N ALA A 327 0.60 18.41 -24.12
CA ALA A 327 0.88 17.36 -25.09
C ALA A 327 0.07 16.08 -24.79
N LEU A 328 0.06 15.62 -23.53
CA LEU A 328 -0.73 14.47 -23.09
C LEU A 328 -2.23 14.66 -23.32
N ARG A 329 -2.77 15.85 -22.98
CA ARG A 329 -4.19 16.16 -23.21
C ARG A 329 -4.55 16.18 -24.68
N SER A 330 -3.66 16.72 -25.52
CA SER A 330 -3.84 16.73 -26.97
C SER A 330 -3.79 15.32 -27.54
N ALA A 331 -2.83 14.51 -27.13
CA ALA A 331 -2.71 13.11 -27.54
C ALA A 331 -3.94 12.29 -27.11
N LEU A 332 -4.41 12.46 -25.87
CA LEU A 332 -5.65 11.84 -25.39
C LEU A 332 -6.87 12.25 -26.23
N ALA A 333 -6.98 13.53 -26.60
CA ALA A 333 -8.09 14.00 -27.43
C ALA A 333 -8.10 13.35 -28.83
N VAL A 334 -6.91 13.11 -29.41
CA VAL A 334 -6.77 12.46 -30.73
C VAL A 334 -7.26 11.01 -30.71
N VAL A 335 -7.00 10.27 -29.63
CA VAL A 335 -7.37 8.85 -29.50
C VAL A 335 -8.75 8.62 -28.82
N GLY A 336 -9.51 9.70 -28.58
CA GLY A 336 -10.86 9.63 -28.03
C GLY A 336 -10.95 9.55 -26.50
N GLY A 337 -9.86 9.85 -25.78
CA GLY A 337 -9.77 9.86 -24.33
C GLY A 337 -9.25 8.56 -23.72
N VAL A 338 -9.57 8.35 -22.44
CA VAL A 338 -9.15 7.20 -21.61
C VAL A 338 -10.34 6.26 -21.30
N SER A 339 -11.40 6.34 -22.11
CA SER A 339 -12.70 5.68 -21.89
C SER A 339 -12.76 4.27 -22.47
#